data_AF-A0A661FQU5-F1
#
_entry.id   AF-A0A661FQU5-F1
#
_cell.length_a   1.000
_cell.length_b   1.000
_cell.length_c   1.000
_cell.angle_alpha   90.00
_cell.angle_beta   90.00
_cell.angle_gamma   90.00
#
_symmetry.space_group_name_H-M   'P 1'
#
loop_
_entity.id
_entity.type
_entity.pdbx_description
1 polymer ?
#
loop_
_entity_poly.entity_id
_entity_poly.type
_entity_poly.pdbx_seq_one_letter_code
_entity_poly.pdbx_strand_id
1 'polypeptide(L)'
;MKIFYRSITISLLVLGFLAASLTANAQIPPPQNPEEALAEAYTGKSYSPYAGRDFPTFPLWGDTHLHTGNSFDAGAFGATLRPEDALQFARGDEVISSTGIPVKLSRPLDWLVVADHSDNMGFFPDLKAGKQEILADPKGRDWYDRIQAGEGVGVAYEMIGLFANGNFPESLTYWPNEPAYKSVWERTIHAAEEYNDPGHFTAFIGYEWTSLVTGNNMHRVVIYRDDADKGSQMVPYTTYPPYGSPNPRDLWTWLGSYEEKTGGDVLAIAHNGNLANGIMFPLREQYDGKRLDKEYVTERAKWEPLYEATQIKGDGEAHPFLSPDDEFADYETWDIGNLDTVPTIKTDDMLAGEYAREALKSGLAIEAKLGTNPYKFGMIGSTDSHTGLATAGEDNFFGKHTGAEPKPERMMHPFLKNEKGTIMGWGMVASGLAAVYAKDNTRKSIFDAMERKETYATTGSRMMV
;
A
#
# COMPACT_ATOMS: atom_id res chain seq x y z
N MET A 1 -59.77 -25.72 76.80
CA MET A 1 -58.75 -25.55 77.86
C MET A 1 -57.81 -24.44 77.42
N LYS A 2 -57.59 -23.42 78.27
CA LYS A 2 -56.68 -22.28 78.04
C LYS A 2 -55.24 -22.77 77.78
N ILE A 3 -54.45 -22.04 76.97
CA ILE A 3 -53.27 -21.26 77.41
C ILE A 3 -52.50 -20.72 76.17
N PHE A 4 -52.07 -19.47 76.31
CA PHE A 4 -51.26 -18.59 75.45
C PHE A 4 -49.81 -19.06 75.23
N TYR A 5 -49.14 -18.56 74.17
CA TYR A 5 -47.83 -17.84 74.14
C TYR A 5 -47.43 -17.64 72.66
N ARG A 6 -47.61 -16.43 72.09
CA ARG A 6 -46.64 -15.32 71.89
C ARG A 6 -45.46 -15.58 70.92
N SER A 7 -45.50 -14.82 69.82
CA SER A 7 -44.42 -14.00 69.25
C SER A 7 -43.47 -14.57 68.17
N ILE A 8 -43.51 -13.88 67.02
CA ILE A 8 -42.39 -13.27 66.25
C ILE A 8 -42.14 -13.74 64.79
N THR A 9 -42.36 -12.77 63.89
CA THR A 9 -41.75 -12.43 62.57
C THR A 9 -42.09 -13.14 61.25
N ILE A 10 -42.66 -12.30 60.36
CA ILE A 10 -42.17 -11.89 59.01
C ILE A 10 -42.89 -12.42 57.75
N SER A 11 -43.33 -11.41 56.97
CA SER A 11 -43.52 -11.32 55.52
C SER A 11 -44.74 -11.92 54.84
N LEU A 12 -45.62 -11.04 54.35
CA LEU A 12 -45.74 -10.74 52.91
C LEU A 12 -46.73 -9.58 52.71
N LEU A 13 -46.18 -8.39 52.41
CA LEU A 13 -46.97 -7.23 52.02
C LEU A 13 -46.80 -7.05 50.51
N VAL A 14 -47.86 -7.40 49.78
CA VAL A 14 -48.02 -7.16 48.35
C VAL A 14 -48.23 -5.66 48.16
N LEU A 15 -47.22 -4.94 47.69
CA LEU A 15 -47.41 -3.63 47.07
C LEU A 15 -47.41 -3.82 45.55
N GLY A 16 -48.56 -3.56 44.94
CA GLY A 16 -48.73 -3.52 43.50
C GLY A 16 -47.89 -2.40 42.88
N PHE A 17 -47.07 -2.77 41.90
CA PHE A 17 -46.45 -1.85 40.96
C PHE A 17 -47.53 -1.20 40.10
N LEU A 18 -47.82 0.08 40.35
CA LEU A 18 -48.43 0.97 39.37
C LEU A 18 -47.36 1.28 38.32
N ALA A 19 -47.36 0.51 37.23
CA ALA A 19 -46.61 0.85 36.03
C ALA A 19 -47.25 2.08 35.40
N ALA A 20 -46.62 3.24 35.58
CA ALA A 20 -46.89 4.39 34.72
C ALA A 20 -46.43 4.02 33.31
N SER A 21 -47.38 3.88 32.38
CA SER A 21 -47.12 3.76 30.96
C SER A 21 -46.48 5.05 30.45
N LEU A 22 -45.16 5.11 30.47
CA LEU A 22 -44.37 6.09 29.73
C LEU A 22 -44.56 5.77 28.24
N THR A 23 -45.34 6.60 27.55
CA THR A 23 -45.36 6.63 26.10
C THR A 23 -43.97 7.02 25.61
N ALA A 24 -43.22 6.06 25.09
CA ALA A 24 -41.99 6.33 24.34
C ALA A 24 -42.38 7.09 23.06
N ASN A 25 -42.31 8.43 23.10
CA ASN A 25 -42.38 9.26 21.91
C ASN A 25 -41.04 9.17 21.19
N ALA A 26 -40.87 8.12 20.38
CA ALA A 26 -39.79 7.95 19.42
C ALA A 26 -40.03 8.80 18.15
N GLN A 27 -40.33 10.08 18.31
CA GLN A 27 -40.31 11.05 17.22
C GLN A 27 -39.36 12.17 17.59
N ILE A 28 -38.26 12.26 16.84
CA ILE A 28 -37.44 13.46 16.81
C ILE A 28 -38.38 14.60 16.41
N PRO A 29 -38.60 15.63 17.26
CA PRO A 29 -39.45 16.74 16.88
C PRO A 29 -38.86 17.41 15.64
N PRO A 30 -39.70 17.89 14.70
CA PRO A 30 -39.21 18.62 13.54
C PRO A 30 -38.33 19.79 14.02
N PRO A 31 -37.23 20.10 13.30
CA PRO A 31 -36.33 21.18 13.67
C PRO A 31 -37.11 22.47 13.84
N GLN A 32 -36.68 23.33 14.77
CA GLN A 32 -37.41 24.56 15.12
C GLN A 32 -37.59 25.51 13.92
N ASN A 33 -36.65 25.48 12.97
CA ASN A 33 -36.69 26.21 11.70
C ASN A 33 -36.49 25.24 10.53
N PRO A 34 -37.52 24.49 10.10
CA PRO A 34 -37.38 23.56 9.00
C PRO A 34 -37.10 24.30 7.69
N GLU A 35 -37.54 25.56 7.56
CA GLU A 35 -37.30 26.39 6.39
C GLU A 35 -35.83 26.76 6.19
N GLU A 36 -35.06 27.05 7.26
CA GLU A 36 -33.61 27.30 7.16
C GLU A 36 -32.84 26.04 6.76
N ALA A 37 -33.15 24.91 7.40
CA ALA A 37 -32.52 23.62 7.10
C ALA A 37 -32.85 23.13 5.68
N LEU A 38 -34.08 23.40 5.19
CA LEU A 38 -34.49 23.07 3.83
C LEU A 38 -33.97 24.06 2.79
N ALA A 39 -33.72 25.33 3.15
CA ALA A 39 -33.20 26.33 2.22
C ALA A 39 -31.75 26.06 1.79
N GLU A 40 -30.92 25.48 2.67
CA GLU A 40 -29.59 24.99 2.28
C GLU A 40 -29.66 23.73 1.41
N ALA A 41 -30.57 22.80 1.74
CA ALA A 41 -30.73 21.54 1.00
C ALA A 41 -31.43 21.72 -0.37
N TYR A 42 -32.28 22.74 -0.51
CA TYR A 42 -33.08 23.01 -1.71
C TYR A 42 -32.80 24.39 -2.28
N THR A 43 -31.75 24.48 -3.09
CA THR A 43 -31.32 25.70 -3.80
C THR A 43 -32.23 26.14 -4.96
N GLY A 44 -33.41 25.52 -5.12
CA GLY A 44 -34.40 25.87 -6.13
C GLY A 44 -34.14 25.37 -7.56
N LYS A 45 -33.08 24.59 -7.81
CA LYS A 45 -32.79 23.99 -9.14
C LYS A 45 -33.42 22.61 -9.36
N SER A 46 -33.71 21.86 -8.29
CA SER A 46 -34.43 20.57 -8.32
C SER A 46 -34.92 20.22 -6.92
N TYR A 47 -36.14 19.70 -6.81
CA TYR A 47 -36.68 19.08 -5.58
C TYR A 47 -36.21 17.63 -5.40
N SER A 48 -35.67 16.99 -6.44
CA SER A 48 -35.13 15.64 -6.31
C SER A 48 -33.62 15.70 -6.09
N PRO A 49 -33.10 15.22 -4.94
CA PRO A 49 -31.65 15.13 -4.69
C PRO A 49 -30.94 14.09 -5.57
N TYR A 50 -31.69 13.37 -6.42
CA TYR A 50 -31.18 12.38 -7.37
C TYR A 50 -31.16 12.87 -8.82
N ALA A 51 -31.93 13.92 -9.15
CA ALA A 51 -31.95 14.44 -10.51
C ALA A 51 -30.64 15.18 -10.83
N GLY A 52 -30.05 14.89 -11.98
CA GLY A 52 -28.81 15.55 -12.44
C GLY A 52 -27.54 15.14 -11.67
N ARG A 53 -27.55 14.00 -10.96
CA ARG A 53 -26.31 13.44 -10.38
C ARG A 53 -25.33 13.09 -11.50
N ASP A 54 -24.13 13.63 -11.40
CA ASP A 54 -23.03 13.45 -12.36
C ASP A 54 -21.70 13.12 -11.62
N PHE A 55 -21.81 12.39 -10.52
CA PHE A 55 -20.67 11.86 -9.78
C PHE A 55 -20.73 10.32 -9.76
N PRO A 56 -19.58 9.65 -9.77
CA PRO A 56 -19.53 8.18 -9.75
C PRO A 56 -20.10 7.62 -8.44
N THR A 57 -20.91 6.57 -8.56
CA THR A 57 -21.56 5.89 -7.42
C THR A 57 -21.11 4.45 -7.22
N PHE A 58 -20.25 3.95 -8.09
CA PHE A 58 -19.66 2.62 -7.99
C PHE A 58 -18.14 2.76 -8.00
N PRO A 59 -17.44 2.17 -7.02
CA PRO A 59 -15.99 2.17 -7.01
C PRO A 59 -15.44 1.16 -8.03
N LEU A 60 -14.35 1.55 -8.68
CA LEU A 60 -13.48 0.64 -9.43
C LEU A 60 -12.39 0.11 -8.49
N TRP A 61 -12.25 -1.21 -8.46
CA TRP A 61 -11.35 -1.94 -7.56
C TRP A 61 -10.04 -2.29 -8.23
N GLY A 62 -8.94 -1.95 -7.60
CA GLY A 62 -7.63 -2.33 -8.09
C GLY A 62 -6.58 -2.43 -7.01
N ASP A 63 -5.35 -2.56 -7.46
CA ASP A 63 -4.16 -2.68 -6.63
C ASP A 63 -3.09 -1.76 -7.21
N THR A 64 -2.58 -0.82 -6.41
CA THR A 64 -1.52 0.09 -6.85
C THR A 64 -0.13 -0.51 -6.69
N HIS A 65 0.00 -1.66 -6.03
CA HIS A 65 1.29 -2.08 -5.51
C HIS A 65 1.46 -3.59 -5.68
N LEU A 66 1.96 -3.98 -6.85
CA LEU A 66 2.26 -5.36 -7.18
C LEU A 66 3.61 -5.47 -7.87
N HIS A 67 4.41 -6.44 -7.45
CA HIS A 67 5.72 -6.72 -8.02
C HIS A 67 5.73 -8.03 -8.78
N THR A 68 6.58 -8.08 -9.79
CA THR A 68 6.80 -9.22 -10.67
C THR A 68 8.24 -9.71 -10.55
N GLY A 69 8.60 -10.75 -11.28
CA GLY A 69 9.97 -11.24 -11.38
C GLY A 69 10.97 -10.22 -11.95
N ASN A 70 10.52 -9.09 -12.50
CA ASN A 70 11.41 -7.99 -12.89
C ASN A 70 11.89 -7.17 -11.69
N SER A 71 11.10 -7.10 -10.61
CA SER A 71 11.49 -6.42 -9.36
C SER A 71 12.67 -7.14 -8.71
N PHE A 72 13.56 -6.37 -8.07
CA PHE A 72 14.80 -6.90 -7.52
C PHE A 72 14.50 -7.95 -6.43
N ASP A 73 13.81 -7.61 -5.35
CA ASP A 73 13.59 -8.55 -4.26
C ASP A 73 12.59 -9.68 -4.60
N ALA A 74 11.56 -9.40 -5.40
CA ALA A 74 10.62 -10.42 -5.87
C ALA A 74 11.34 -11.47 -6.73
N GLY A 75 12.15 -11.02 -7.69
CA GLY A 75 13.02 -11.89 -8.47
C GLY A 75 14.00 -12.67 -7.59
N ALA A 76 14.56 -12.03 -6.55
CA ALA A 76 15.44 -12.66 -5.58
C ALA A 76 14.78 -13.84 -4.87
N PHE A 77 13.55 -13.65 -4.38
CA PHE A 77 12.80 -14.72 -3.74
C PHE A 77 12.36 -15.82 -4.73
N GLY A 78 12.42 -15.56 -6.03
CA GLY A 78 12.20 -16.54 -7.09
C GLY A 78 10.92 -16.32 -7.89
N ALA A 79 10.32 -15.13 -7.84
CA ALA A 79 9.18 -14.77 -8.68
C ALA A 79 9.50 -14.98 -10.16
N THR A 80 8.56 -15.56 -10.89
CA THR A 80 8.74 -15.92 -12.30
C THR A 80 7.75 -15.25 -13.24
N LEU A 81 6.59 -14.86 -12.70
CA LEU A 81 5.59 -14.09 -13.41
C LEU A 81 6.16 -12.72 -13.77
N ARG A 82 5.88 -12.26 -14.97
CA ARG A 82 6.30 -10.96 -15.53
C ARG A 82 5.10 -10.01 -15.59
N PRO A 83 5.28 -8.73 -15.98
CA PRO A 83 4.18 -7.77 -16.08
C PRO A 83 2.99 -8.27 -16.91
N GLU A 84 3.26 -9.03 -17.98
CA GLU A 84 2.20 -9.61 -18.81
C GLU A 84 1.33 -10.61 -18.03
N ASP A 85 1.95 -11.51 -17.26
CA ASP A 85 1.25 -12.52 -16.45
C ASP A 85 0.44 -11.87 -15.33
N ALA A 86 1.00 -10.83 -14.69
CA ALA A 86 0.33 -10.09 -13.63
C ALA A 86 -0.94 -9.37 -14.15
N LEU A 87 -0.85 -8.74 -15.32
CA LEU A 87 -1.97 -8.06 -15.96
C LEU A 87 -3.05 -9.04 -16.45
N GLN A 88 -2.64 -10.19 -17.01
CA GLN A 88 -3.56 -11.30 -17.33
C GLN A 88 -4.30 -11.82 -16.08
N PHE A 89 -3.58 -12.04 -14.99
CA PHE A 89 -4.18 -12.48 -13.74
C PHE A 89 -5.20 -11.47 -13.20
N ALA A 90 -4.83 -10.18 -13.17
CA ALA A 90 -5.70 -9.12 -12.68
C ALA A 90 -6.99 -8.95 -13.50
N ARG A 91 -6.94 -9.09 -14.83
CA ARG A 91 -8.14 -9.08 -15.70
C ARG A 91 -8.99 -10.36 -15.60
N GLY A 92 -8.54 -11.36 -14.82
CA GLY A 92 -9.30 -12.57 -14.52
C GLY A 92 -8.91 -13.82 -15.31
N ASP A 93 -7.79 -13.81 -16.01
CA ASP A 93 -7.28 -15.01 -16.67
C ASP A 93 -6.69 -15.98 -15.63
N GLU A 94 -6.63 -17.26 -15.98
CA GLU A 94 -5.89 -18.26 -15.19
C GLU A 94 -4.42 -18.21 -15.62
N VAL A 95 -3.52 -18.09 -14.64
CA VAL A 95 -2.06 -18.12 -14.86
C VAL A 95 -1.43 -19.21 -14.00
N ILE A 96 -0.14 -19.47 -14.20
CA ILE A 96 0.62 -20.45 -13.41
C ILE A 96 1.50 -19.68 -12.43
N SER A 97 1.37 -19.98 -11.12
CA SER A 97 2.20 -19.38 -10.07
C SER A 97 3.68 -19.76 -10.22
N SER A 98 4.57 -19.11 -9.47
CA SER A 98 6.00 -19.41 -9.56
C SER A 98 6.38 -20.81 -9.07
N THR A 99 5.52 -21.43 -8.26
CA THR A 99 5.64 -22.83 -7.84
C THR A 99 4.88 -23.83 -8.72
N GLY A 100 4.27 -23.37 -9.82
CA GLY A 100 3.62 -24.23 -10.81
C GLY A 100 2.13 -24.51 -10.52
N ILE A 101 1.50 -23.73 -9.65
CA ILE A 101 0.10 -23.92 -9.26
C ILE A 101 -0.80 -23.04 -10.14
N PRO A 102 -1.82 -23.57 -10.83
CA PRO A 102 -2.81 -22.75 -11.52
C PRO A 102 -3.55 -21.83 -10.53
N VAL A 103 -3.67 -20.55 -10.88
CA VAL A 103 -4.24 -19.52 -10.02
C VAL A 103 -5.11 -18.56 -10.81
N LYS A 104 -6.24 -18.16 -10.21
CA LYS A 104 -7.21 -17.23 -10.81
C LYS A 104 -7.92 -16.43 -9.71
N LEU A 105 -8.25 -15.16 -9.98
CA LEU A 105 -9.08 -14.37 -9.08
C LEU A 105 -10.55 -14.80 -9.13
N SER A 106 -11.22 -14.81 -7.98
CA SER A 106 -12.67 -15.04 -7.89
C SER A 106 -13.48 -13.96 -8.63
N ARG A 107 -12.96 -12.73 -8.67
CA ARG A 107 -13.46 -11.60 -9.46
C ARG A 107 -12.27 -10.82 -10.05
N PRO A 108 -12.28 -10.50 -11.36
CA PRO A 108 -11.27 -9.61 -11.96
C PRO A 108 -11.16 -8.27 -11.22
N LEU A 109 -9.97 -7.68 -11.17
CA LEU A 109 -9.79 -6.27 -10.82
C LEU A 109 -10.27 -5.40 -11.97
N ASP A 110 -10.67 -4.17 -11.65
CA ASP A 110 -11.00 -3.15 -12.64
C ASP A 110 -9.71 -2.48 -13.18
N TRP A 111 -8.63 -2.47 -12.39
CA TRP A 111 -7.34 -1.92 -12.78
C TRP A 111 -6.17 -2.48 -11.96
N LEU A 112 -4.95 -2.35 -12.47
CA LEU A 112 -3.71 -2.76 -11.79
C LEU A 112 -2.56 -1.81 -12.12
N VAL A 113 -1.70 -1.55 -11.15
CA VAL A 113 -0.35 -1.00 -11.35
C VAL A 113 0.67 -2.13 -11.10
N VAL A 114 1.52 -2.40 -12.08
CA VAL A 114 2.73 -3.21 -11.87
C VAL A 114 3.83 -2.26 -11.41
N ALA A 115 4.20 -2.35 -10.14
CA ALA A 115 5.05 -1.41 -9.43
C ALA A 115 6.42 -2.01 -9.08
N ASP A 116 7.09 -2.66 -10.04
CA ASP A 116 8.42 -3.22 -9.81
C ASP A 116 9.40 -2.18 -9.25
N HIS A 117 10.31 -2.59 -8.37
CA HIS A 117 11.34 -1.71 -7.80
C HIS A 117 12.19 -1.05 -8.89
N SER A 118 12.34 0.28 -8.79
CA SER A 118 13.16 1.05 -9.73
C SER A 118 14.63 0.69 -9.66
N ASP A 119 15.10 0.22 -8.52
CA ASP A 119 16.50 -0.05 -8.27
C ASP A 119 16.88 -1.47 -8.72
N ASN A 120 17.88 -1.58 -9.61
CA ASN A 120 18.38 -2.83 -10.19
C ASN A 120 17.31 -3.69 -10.91
N MET A 121 16.27 -3.03 -11.44
CA MET A 121 15.17 -3.65 -12.18
C MET A 121 15.67 -4.53 -13.33
N GLY A 122 15.13 -5.75 -13.42
CA GLY A 122 15.42 -6.71 -14.49
C GLY A 122 16.71 -7.52 -14.32
N PHE A 123 17.47 -7.32 -13.23
CA PHE A 123 18.66 -8.10 -12.94
C PHE A 123 18.36 -9.61 -12.77
N PHE A 124 17.31 -9.97 -12.03
CA PHE A 124 17.04 -11.35 -11.65
C PHE A 124 16.56 -12.26 -12.79
N PRO A 125 15.70 -11.82 -13.72
CA PRO A 125 15.40 -12.60 -14.90
C PRO A 125 16.66 -13.01 -15.67
N ASP A 126 17.64 -12.10 -15.79
CA ASP A 126 18.91 -12.34 -16.47
C ASP A 126 19.85 -13.23 -15.66
N LEU A 127 19.92 -13.06 -14.33
CA LEU A 127 20.67 -13.97 -13.44
C LEU A 127 20.10 -15.39 -13.58
N LYS A 128 18.78 -15.56 -13.48
CA LYS A 128 18.12 -16.85 -13.59
C LYS A 128 18.33 -17.50 -14.96
N ALA A 129 18.40 -16.70 -16.02
CA ALA A 129 18.69 -17.17 -17.38
C ALA A 129 20.17 -17.56 -17.59
N GLY A 130 21.06 -17.32 -16.61
CA GLY A 130 22.49 -17.63 -16.73
C GLY A 130 23.20 -16.72 -17.74
N LYS A 131 22.78 -15.45 -17.82
CA LYS A 131 23.38 -14.46 -18.72
C LYS A 131 24.90 -14.37 -18.51
N GLN A 132 25.66 -14.48 -19.59
CA GLN A 132 27.12 -14.70 -19.51
C GLN A 132 27.85 -13.53 -18.86
N GLU A 133 27.38 -12.30 -19.05
CA GLU A 133 27.92 -11.10 -18.43
C GLU A 133 27.82 -11.15 -16.90
N ILE A 134 26.74 -11.73 -16.35
CA ILE A 134 26.56 -11.93 -14.91
C ILE A 134 27.46 -13.08 -14.42
N LEU A 135 27.51 -14.19 -15.16
CA LEU A 135 28.32 -15.36 -14.78
C LEU A 135 29.83 -15.16 -14.94
N ALA A 136 30.25 -14.09 -15.62
CA ALA A 136 31.65 -13.67 -15.69
C ALA A 136 32.12 -13.05 -14.37
N ASP A 137 31.21 -12.48 -13.58
CA ASP A 137 31.50 -12.02 -12.22
C ASP A 137 31.51 -13.22 -11.25
N PRO A 138 32.57 -13.40 -10.42
CA PRO A 138 32.63 -14.50 -9.47
C PRO A 138 31.46 -14.55 -8.50
N LYS A 139 30.95 -13.38 -8.09
CA LYS A 139 29.82 -13.28 -7.16
C LYS A 139 28.50 -13.60 -7.87
N GLY A 140 28.33 -13.12 -9.11
CA GLY A 140 27.20 -13.48 -9.95
C GLY A 140 27.12 -14.99 -10.22
N ARG A 141 28.28 -15.63 -10.45
CA ARG A 141 28.39 -17.08 -10.59
C ARG A 141 28.06 -17.84 -9.30
N ASP A 142 28.60 -17.41 -8.17
CA ASP A 142 28.29 -17.98 -6.85
C ASP A 142 26.78 -17.98 -6.57
N TRP A 143 26.12 -16.84 -6.75
CA TRP A 143 24.68 -16.73 -6.58
C TRP A 143 23.90 -17.63 -7.53
N TYR A 144 24.29 -17.65 -8.81
CA TYR A 144 23.66 -18.54 -9.80
C TYR A 144 23.76 -20.00 -9.39
N ASP A 145 24.96 -20.48 -9.08
CA ASP A 145 25.20 -21.89 -8.75
C ASP A 145 24.45 -22.30 -7.47
N ARG A 146 24.40 -21.43 -6.45
CA ARG A 146 23.63 -21.67 -5.22
C ARG A 146 22.11 -21.65 -5.43
N ILE A 147 21.60 -20.76 -6.28
CA ILE A 147 20.19 -20.76 -6.67
C ILE A 147 19.83 -22.09 -7.37
N GLN A 148 20.68 -22.56 -8.31
CA GLN A 148 20.47 -23.85 -8.98
C GLN A 148 20.55 -25.04 -8.01
N ALA A 149 21.35 -24.92 -6.94
CA ALA A 149 21.45 -25.91 -5.87
C ALA A 149 20.25 -25.89 -4.89
N GLY A 150 19.28 -25.00 -5.06
CA GLY A 150 18.09 -24.89 -4.21
C GLY A 150 18.23 -23.95 -3.00
N GLU A 151 19.29 -23.13 -2.94
CA GLU A 151 19.55 -22.19 -1.85
C GLU A 151 18.97 -20.78 -2.11
N GLY A 152 18.03 -20.65 -3.04
CA GLY A 152 17.57 -19.35 -3.56
C GLY A 152 17.11 -18.36 -2.50
N VAL A 153 16.34 -18.79 -1.48
CA VAL A 153 15.87 -17.91 -0.40
C VAL A 153 17.02 -17.33 0.42
N GLY A 154 18.07 -18.11 0.68
CA GLY A 154 19.25 -17.64 1.40
C GLY A 154 20.06 -16.63 0.58
N VAL A 155 20.21 -16.90 -0.72
CA VAL A 155 20.84 -15.96 -1.68
C VAL A 155 20.03 -14.66 -1.77
N ALA A 156 18.70 -14.73 -1.75
CA ALA A 156 17.82 -13.57 -1.79
C ALA A 156 18.08 -12.62 -0.61
N TYR A 157 18.08 -13.14 0.62
CA TYR A 157 18.36 -12.32 1.81
C TYR A 157 19.76 -11.71 1.78
N GLU A 158 20.76 -12.46 1.31
CA GLU A 158 22.12 -11.96 1.15
C GLU A 158 22.17 -10.78 0.17
N MET A 159 21.56 -10.94 -1.02
CA MET A 159 21.53 -9.92 -2.05
C MET A 159 20.78 -8.67 -1.62
N ILE A 160 19.59 -8.83 -1.02
CA ILE A 160 18.79 -7.73 -0.49
C ILE A 160 19.57 -6.99 0.60
N GLY A 161 20.22 -7.72 1.51
CA GLY A 161 21.06 -7.11 2.54
C GLY A 161 22.25 -6.34 1.96
N LEU A 162 22.93 -6.88 0.95
CA LEU A 162 24.01 -6.16 0.25
C LEU A 162 23.47 -4.91 -0.44
N PHE A 163 22.31 -5.01 -1.09
CA PHE A 163 21.66 -3.89 -1.75
C PHE A 163 21.33 -2.80 -0.73
N ALA A 164 20.51 -3.09 0.27
CA ALA A 164 20.06 -2.16 1.31
C ALA A 164 21.21 -1.43 2.04
N ASN A 165 22.37 -2.08 2.19
CA ASN A 165 23.54 -1.50 2.86
C ASN A 165 24.55 -0.83 1.90
N GLY A 166 24.22 -0.68 0.61
CA GLY A 166 25.08 -0.05 -0.39
C GLY A 166 26.34 -0.83 -0.74
N ASN A 167 26.32 -2.14 -0.52
CA ASN A 167 27.43 -3.07 -0.75
C ASN A 167 27.17 -4.03 -1.93
N PHE A 168 26.13 -3.78 -2.73
CA PHE A 168 25.87 -4.58 -3.93
C PHE A 168 27.01 -4.39 -4.96
N PRO A 169 27.51 -5.46 -5.61
CA PRO A 169 28.63 -5.34 -6.54
C PRO A 169 28.29 -4.42 -7.73
N GLU A 170 29.09 -3.36 -7.91
CA GLU A 170 28.88 -2.39 -8.99
C GLU A 170 28.91 -3.03 -10.38
N SER A 171 29.72 -4.08 -10.57
CA SER A 171 29.78 -4.88 -11.80
C SER A 171 28.48 -5.61 -12.15
N LEU A 172 27.57 -5.76 -11.18
CA LEU A 172 26.30 -6.45 -11.32
C LEU A 172 25.10 -5.50 -11.26
N THR A 173 25.32 -4.20 -11.02
CA THR A 173 24.26 -3.20 -10.93
C THR A 173 23.74 -2.82 -12.31
N TYR A 174 22.43 -2.83 -12.48
CA TYR A 174 21.71 -2.38 -13.67
C TYR A 174 21.36 -0.91 -13.49
N TRP A 175 22.06 -0.05 -14.21
CA TRP A 175 21.87 1.38 -14.10
C TRP A 175 20.79 1.90 -15.06
N PRO A 176 20.03 2.96 -14.70
CA PRO A 176 18.92 3.46 -15.52
C PRO A 176 19.35 3.99 -16.90
N ASN A 177 20.64 4.32 -17.08
CA ASN A 177 21.19 4.75 -18.36
C ASN A 177 21.57 3.58 -19.29
N GLU A 178 21.60 2.35 -18.79
CA GLU A 178 22.06 1.17 -19.52
C GLU A 178 20.96 0.51 -20.36
N PRO A 179 21.32 -0.16 -21.47
CA PRO A 179 20.36 -0.86 -22.31
C PRO A 179 19.56 -1.95 -21.58
N ALA A 180 20.19 -2.67 -20.65
CA ALA A 180 19.53 -3.76 -19.92
C ALA A 180 18.34 -3.23 -19.10
N TYR A 181 18.58 -2.18 -18.32
CA TYR A 181 17.53 -1.50 -17.55
C TYR A 181 16.43 -0.92 -18.44
N LYS A 182 16.82 -0.15 -19.47
CA LYS A 182 15.87 0.48 -20.41
C LYS A 182 14.95 -0.53 -21.08
N SER A 183 15.50 -1.67 -21.52
CA SER A 183 14.71 -2.72 -22.16
C SER A 183 13.66 -3.33 -21.24
N VAL A 184 13.93 -3.38 -19.93
CA VAL A 184 12.98 -3.88 -18.93
C VAL A 184 11.89 -2.85 -18.69
N TRP A 185 12.25 -1.56 -18.59
CA TRP A 185 11.25 -0.49 -18.49
C TRP A 185 10.34 -0.42 -19.73
N GLU A 186 10.91 -0.51 -20.93
CA GLU A 186 10.17 -0.58 -22.18
C GLU A 186 9.22 -1.78 -22.21
N ARG A 187 9.63 -2.92 -21.66
CA ARG A 187 8.77 -4.10 -21.53
C ARG A 187 7.61 -3.86 -20.56
N THR A 188 7.85 -3.25 -19.40
CA THR A 188 6.79 -2.89 -18.45
C THR A 188 5.77 -1.96 -19.08
N ILE A 189 6.22 -0.93 -19.81
CA ILE A 189 5.33 -0.04 -20.57
C ILE A 189 4.57 -0.81 -21.65
N HIS A 190 5.26 -1.64 -22.43
CA HIS A 190 4.62 -2.42 -23.50
C HIS A 190 3.53 -3.34 -22.95
N ALA A 191 3.78 -4.02 -21.82
CA ALA A 191 2.77 -4.83 -21.15
C ALA A 191 1.59 -3.96 -20.68
N ALA A 192 1.85 -2.81 -20.07
CA ALA A 192 0.78 -1.90 -19.67
C ALA A 192 -0.07 -1.46 -20.88
N GLU A 193 0.53 -1.14 -22.03
CA GLU A 193 -0.22 -0.81 -23.26
C GLU A 193 -1.00 -1.99 -23.84
N GLU A 194 -0.37 -3.16 -23.93
CA GLU A 194 -0.96 -4.36 -24.54
C GLU A 194 -2.21 -4.82 -23.80
N TYR A 195 -2.21 -4.71 -22.47
CA TYR A 195 -3.30 -5.17 -21.62
C TYR A 195 -4.27 -4.06 -21.20
N ASN A 196 -4.04 -2.80 -21.59
CA ASN A 196 -4.99 -1.72 -21.31
C ASN A 196 -6.23 -1.86 -22.23
N ASP A 197 -7.39 -2.08 -21.63
CA ASP A 197 -8.69 -2.21 -22.30
C ASP A 197 -9.67 -1.18 -21.71
N PRO A 198 -9.55 0.11 -22.13
CA PRO A 198 -10.37 1.20 -21.59
C PRO A 198 -11.87 0.88 -21.62
N GLY A 199 -12.51 0.98 -20.47
CA GLY A 199 -13.92 0.63 -20.25
C GLY A 199 -14.12 -0.73 -19.58
N HIS A 200 -13.12 -1.62 -19.61
CA HIS A 200 -13.20 -2.96 -19.02
C HIS A 200 -12.09 -3.23 -18.01
N PHE A 201 -10.85 -2.89 -18.33
CA PHE A 201 -9.68 -3.06 -17.47
C PHE A 201 -8.62 -2.01 -17.76
N THR A 202 -8.15 -1.30 -16.74
CA THR A 202 -7.06 -0.33 -16.89
C THR A 202 -5.74 -0.89 -16.38
N ALA A 203 -4.75 -0.99 -17.28
CA ALA A 203 -3.38 -1.35 -16.94
C ALA A 203 -2.53 -0.08 -16.82
N PHE A 204 -2.08 0.29 -15.63
CA PHE A 204 -1.27 1.49 -15.44
C PHE A 204 0.21 1.26 -15.73
N ILE A 205 0.86 2.30 -16.25
CA ILE A 205 2.31 2.42 -16.20
C ILE A 205 2.69 2.90 -14.79
N GLY A 206 3.63 2.22 -14.14
CA GLY A 206 4.11 2.59 -12.81
C GLY A 206 5.36 1.83 -12.41
N TYR A 207 5.94 2.22 -11.28
CA TYR A 207 7.09 1.57 -10.65
C TYR A 207 7.17 1.97 -9.17
N GLU A 208 7.93 1.25 -8.36
CA GLU A 208 8.21 1.64 -6.98
C GLU A 208 9.59 2.28 -6.83
N TRP A 209 9.63 3.55 -6.41
CA TRP A 209 10.86 4.22 -5.99
C TRP A 209 11.28 3.68 -4.62
N THR A 210 12.40 2.96 -4.59
CA THR A 210 12.75 1.98 -3.53
C THR A 210 13.60 2.60 -2.40
N SER A 211 13.16 3.74 -1.87
CA SER A 211 13.99 4.51 -0.94
C SER A 211 14.13 3.88 0.45
N LEU A 212 15.35 3.48 0.78
CA LEU A 212 15.69 2.85 2.05
C LEU A 212 16.72 3.69 2.82
N VAL A 213 16.34 4.22 3.98
CA VAL A 213 17.22 5.04 4.84
C VAL A 213 17.70 4.20 6.02
N THR A 214 18.83 3.50 5.88
CA THR A 214 19.33 2.56 6.91
C THR A 214 18.27 1.52 7.32
N GLY A 215 17.59 0.93 6.33
CA GLY A 215 16.50 -0.03 6.51
C GLY A 215 15.12 0.60 6.76
N ASN A 216 15.05 1.90 7.06
CA ASN A 216 13.78 2.58 7.27
C ASN A 216 13.08 2.79 5.93
N ASN A 217 11.87 2.25 5.83
CA ASN A 217 11.06 2.35 4.62
C ASN A 217 10.66 3.80 4.31
N MET A 218 10.98 4.25 3.10
CA MET A 218 10.53 5.51 2.51
C MET A 218 10.08 5.31 1.06
N HIS A 219 9.61 4.12 0.71
CA HIS A 219 9.23 3.81 -0.65
C HIS A 219 8.01 4.64 -1.11
N ARG A 220 7.89 4.81 -2.44
CA ARG A 220 6.68 5.32 -3.09
C ARG A 220 6.41 4.57 -4.38
N VAL A 221 5.15 4.23 -4.63
CA VAL A 221 4.70 3.85 -5.97
C VAL A 221 4.49 5.11 -6.80
N VAL A 222 5.16 5.23 -7.94
CA VAL A 222 4.92 6.27 -8.94
C VAL A 222 3.97 5.73 -9.99
N ILE A 223 2.86 6.46 -10.22
CA ILE A 223 1.82 6.09 -11.19
C ILE A 223 1.76 7.17 -12.26
N TYR A 224 1.66 6.75 -13.51
CA TYR A 224 1.51 7.63 -14.65
C TYR A 224 0.06 7.68 -15.07
N ARG A 225 -0.45 8.89 -15.27
CA ARG A 225 -1.74 9.10 -15.91
C ARG A 225 -1.73 8.73 -17.40
N ASP A 226 -0.54 8.83 -17.98
CA ASP A 226 -0.31 8.86 -19.41
C ASP A 226 -0.17 7.47 -20.05
N ASP A 227 -0.15 7.48 -21.38
CA ASP A 227 0.17 6.32 -22.22
C ASP A 227 1.67 6.30 -22.57
N ALA A 228 2.09 5.25 -23.29
CA ALA A 228 3.49 5.03 -23.66
C ALA A 228 4.17 6.21 -24.38
N ASP A 229 3.43 7.02 -25.15
CA ASP A 229 3.99 8.17 -25.88
C ASP A 229 4.66 9.20 -24.97
N LYS A 230 4.23 9.27 -23.71
CA LYS A 230 4.87 10.09 -22.66
C LYS A 230 5.62 9.25 -21.63
N GLY A 231 5.02 8.15 -21.15
CA GLY A 231 5.60 7.30 -20.11
C GLY A 231 6.97 6.73 -20.49
N SER A 232 7.25 6.55 -21.79
CA SER A 232 8.54 6.04 -22.27
C SER A 232 9.63 7.11 -22.45
N GLN A 233 9.31 8.40 -22.28
CA GLN A 233 10.27 9.49 -22.55
C GLN A 233 11.32 9.66 -21.43
N MET A 234 11.08 9.08 -20.26
CA MET A 234 11.98 9.04 -19.13
C MET A 234 11.99 7.61 -18.55
N VAL A 235 13.11 7.24 -17.93
CA VAL A 235 13.23 6.00 -17.16
C VAL A 235 12.97 6.29 -15.69
N PRO A 236 12.50 5.30 -14.91
CA PRO A 236 12.25 5.45 -13.49
C PRO A 236 13.42 6.12 -12.74
N TYR A 237 13.09 7.02 -11.82
CA TYR A 237 14.08 7.55 -10.89
C TYR A 237 14.50 6.45 -9.91
N THR A 238 15.80 6.30 -9.71
CA THR A 238 16.38 5.32 -8.77
C THR A 238 16.70 5.99 -7.44
N THR A 239 17.20 5.22 -6.47
CA THR A 239 17.59 5.76 -5.16
C THR A 239 19.09 5.81 -4.95
N TYR A 240 19.85 5.05 -5.76
CA TYR A 240 21.30 5.03 -5.69
C TYR A 240 21.98 6.12 -6.52
N PRO A 241 23.00 6.80 -5.97
CA PRO A 241 23.86 7.67 -6.75
C PRO A 241 24.64 6.86 -7.81
N PRO A 242 25.01 7.47 -8.95
CA PRO A 242 24.87 8.89 -9.27
C PRO A 242 23.53 9.27 -9.93
N TYR A 243 22.64 8.31 -10.20
CA TYR A 243 21.41 8.54 -10.99
C TYR A 243 20.15 8.73 -10.14
N GLY A 244 20.27 8.55 -8.83
CA GLY A 244 19.17 8.56 -7.89
C GLY A 244 19.52 9.20 -6.55
N SER A 245 18.51 9.29 -5.69
CA SER A 245 18.60 9.75 -4.31
C SER A 245 17.51 9.07 -3.48
N PRO A 246 17.71 8.81 -2.17
CA PRO A 246 16.65 8.34 -1.27
C PRO A 246 15.83 9.51 -0.67
N ASN A 247 16.06 10.76 -1.09
CA ASN A 247 15.31 11.90 -0.58
C ASN A 247 14.01 12.12 -1.37
N PRO A 248 12.83 12.15 -0.74
CA PRO A 248 11.57 12.36 -1.46
C PRO A 248 11.50 13.71 -2.18
N ARG A 249 12.25 14.74 -1.74
CA ARG A 249 12.32 16.02 -2.46
C ARG A 249 12.99 15.89 -3.82
N ASP A 250 13.98 15.00 -3.94
CA ASP A 250 14.65 14.73 -5.20
C ASP A 250 13.72 13.92 -6.13
N LEU A 251 12.92 13.00 -5.57
CA LEU A 251 11.84 12.35 -6.31
C LEU A 251 10.83 13.38 -6.82
N TRP A 252 10.33 14.29 -5.98
CA TRP A 252 9.37 15.33 -6.39
C TRP A 252 9.93 16.24 -7.49
N THR A 253 11.24 16.56 -7.41
CA THR A 253 11.94 17.31 -8.48
C THR A 253 11.94 16.53 -9.78
N TRP A 254 12.15 15.20 -9.73
CA TRP A 254 12.08 14.33 -10.89
C TRP A 254 10.65 14.24 -11.47
N LEU A 255 9.62 14.14 -10.62
CA LEU A 255 8.20 14.16 -11.04
C LEU A 255 7.87 15.46 -11.77
N GLY A 256 8.27 16.60 -11.21
CA GLY A 256 8.13 17.91 -11.88
C GLY A 256 8.84 17.96 -13.23
N SER A 257 10.05 17.41 -13.30
CA SER A 257 10.81 17.33 -14.56
C SER A 257 10.12 16.46 -15.61
N TYR A 258 9.43 15.39 -15.20
CA TYR A 258 8.61 14.58 -16.10
C TYR A 258 7.42 15.35 -16.66
N GLU A 259 6.64 16.03 -15.81
CA GLU A 259 5.52 16.87 -16.26
C GLU A 259 5.99 17.96 -17.23
N GLU A 260 7.07 18.67 -16.89
CA GLU A 260 7.64 19.74 -17.71
C GLU A 260 8.13 19.25 -19.09
N LYS A 261 8.82 18.10 -19.11
CA LYS A 261 9.41 17.55 -20.34
C LYS A 261 8.36 16.97 -21.28
N THR A 262 7.38 16.26 -20.72
CA THR A 262 6.45 15.42 -21.51
C THR A 262 5.08 16.05 -21.69
N GLY A 263 4.72 17.05 -20.87
CA GLY A 263 3.33 17.50 -20.73
C GLY A 263 2.42 16.41 -20.15
N GLY A 264 3.01 15.42 -19.49
CA GLY A 264 2.36 14.34 -18.78
C GLY A 264 1.96 14.71 -17.35
N ASP A 265 1.50 13.70 -16.63
CA ASP A 265 0.99 13.84 -15.27
C ASP A 265 1.28 12.55 -14.47
N VAL A 266 1.84 12.73 -13.28
CA VAL A 266 2.35 11.66 -12.42
C VAL A 266 2.10 11.99 -10.95
N LEU A 267 1.82 10.95 -10.17
CA LEU A 267 1.73 11.05 -8.71
C LEU A 267 2.59 9.97 -8.05
N ALA A 268 2.89 10.18 -6.77
CA ALA A 268 3.56 9.22 -5.92
C ALA A 268 2.66 8.80 -4.75
N ILE A 269 2.73 7.55 -4.33
CA ILE A 269 1.96 7.01 -3.20
C ILE A 269 2.94 6.44 -2.20
N ALA A 270 3.08 7.12 -1.05
CA ALA A 270 3.84 6.57 0.07
C ALA A 270 3.06 5.44 0.75
N HIS A 271 3.78 4.49 1.33
CA HIS A 271 3.19 3.30 1.96
C HIS A 271 4.06 2.78 3.11
N ASN A 272 3.50 1.90 3.96
CA ASN A 272 4.20 1.22 5.07
C ASN A 272 5.02 2.11 5.98
N GLY A 273 4.39 3.16 6.49
CA GLY A 273 4.94 3.97 7.56
C GLY A 273 5.31 3.14 8.78
N ASN A 274 4.60 2.05 9.09
CA ASN A 274 4.92 1.10 10.18
C ASN A 274 6.32 0.43 10.06
N LEU A 275 6.96 0.51 8.89
CA LEU A 275 8.33 0.03 8.67
C LEU A 275 9.36 1.18 8.52
N ALA A 276 8.96 2.41 8.79
CA ALA A 276 9.80 3.60 8.61
C ALA A 276 10.60 4.00 9.86
N ASN A 277 10.35 3.39 11.02
CA ASN A 277 10.91 3.83 12.32
C ASN A 277 10.71 5.34 12.56
N GLY A 278 9.51 5.84 12.27
CA GLY A 278 9.07 7.21 12.58
C GLY A 278 9.41 8.28 11.54
N ILE A 279 10.10 7.95 10.44
CA ILE A 279 10.51 8.96 9.45
C ILE A 279 9.48 9.22 8.35
N MET A 280 8.40 8.43 8.26
CA MET A 280 7.38 8.57 7.21
C MET A 280 6.56 9.85 7.36
N PHE A 281 6.17 10.18 8.59
CA PHE A 281 5.33 11.35 8.91
C PHE A 281 6.05 12.29 9.88
N PRO A 282 7.14 12.96 9.45
CA PRO A 282 7.87 13.87 10.32
C PRO A 282 6.98 15.02 10.80
N LEU A 283 7.12 15.42 12.07
CA LEU A 283 6.40 16.57 12.62
C LEU A 283 7.24 17.86 12.62
N ARG A 284 8.56 17.75 12.69
CA ARG A 284 9.49 18.88 12.89
C ARG A 284 10.61 18.94 11.85
N GLU A 285 11.26 17.81 11.63
CA GLU A 285 12.39 17.66 10.73
C GLU A 285 12.32 16.33 10.01
N GLN A 286 12.84 16.30 8.78
CA GLN A 286 13.00 15.10 7.98
C GLN A 286 14.15 14.24 8.55
N TYR A 287 14.33 13.03 8.02
CA TYR A 287 15.38 12.11 8.46
C TYR A 287 16.82 12.66 8.33
N ASP A 288 17.03 13.66 7.47
CA ASP A 288 18.30 14.35 7.25
C ASP A 288 18.52 15.56 8.19
N GLY A 289 17.60 15.79 9.13
CA GLY A 289 17.62 16.93 10.05
C GLY A 289 17.13 18.24 9.44
N LYS A 290 16.76 18.26 8.16
CA LYS A 290 16.19 19.47 7.54
C LYS A 290 14.76 19.67 8.06
N ARG A 291 14.54 20.81 8.72
CA ARG A 291 13.22 21.23 9.22
C ARG A 291 12.17 21.26 8.11
N LEU A 292 10.93 21.00 8.50
CA LEU A 292 9.80 21.17 7.60
C LEU A 292 9.62 22.66 7.29
N ASP A 293 9.55 22.98 6.00
CA ASP A 293 9.35 24.31 5.46
C ASP A 293 8.11 24.34 4.55
N LYS A 294 7.74 25.54 4.07
CA LYS A 294 6.57 25.71 3.20
C LYS A 294 6.69 24.90 1.90
N GLU A 295 7.91 24.80 1.38
CA GLU A 295 8.21 24.02 0.18
C GLU A 295 7.91 22.54 0.43
N TYR A 296 8.41 21.94 1.53
CA TYR A 296 8.10 20.56 1.90
C TYR A 296 6.60 20.26 1.87
N VAL A 297 5.83 21.09 2.59
CA VAL A 297 4.41 20.79 2.79
C VAL A 297 3.60 20.99 1.53
N THR A 298 4.03 21.91 0.66
CA THR A 298 3.37 22.17 -0.63
C THR A 298 3.70 21.06 -1.61
N GLU A 299 4.97 20.69 -1.75
CA GLU A 299 5.41 19.63 -2.65
C GLU A 299 4.83 18.28 -2.24
N ARG A 300 4.87 17.91 -0.95
CA ARG A 300 4.28 16.65 -0.49
C ARG A 300 2.77 16.61 -0.75
N ALA A 301 2.05 17.70 -0.47
CA ALA A 301 0.61 17.76 -0.70
C ALA A 301 0.24 17.70 -2.19
N LYS A 302 1.13 18.16 -3.09
CA LYS A 302 0.96 18.07 -4.54
C LYS A 302 1.20 16.64 -5.02
N TRP A 303 2.39 16.10 -4.72
CA TRP A 303 2.88 14.87 -5.35
C TRP A 303 2.42 13.59 -4.66
N GLU A 304 2.06 13.65 -3.38
CA GLU A 304 1.61 12.51 -2.58
C GLU A 304 0.14 12.67 -2.16
N PRO A 305 -0.83 12.69 -3.11
CA PRO A 305 -2.24 12.89 -2.79
C PRO A 305 -2.85 11.71 -2.04
N LEU A 306 -2.26 10.51 -2.16
CA LEU A 306 -2.73 9.27 -1.55
C LEU A 306 -1.69 8.64 -0.64
N TYR A 307 -2.15 7.84 0.31
CA TYR A 307 -1.33 6.99 1.17
C TYR A 307 -1.92 5.58 1.23
N GLU A 308 -1.07 4.57 1.05
CA GLU A 308 -1.42 3.17 1.25
C GLU A 308 -1.30 2.84 2.74
N ALA A 309 -2.47 2.72 3.37
CA ALA A 309 -2.58 2.53 4.82
C ALA A 309 -2.47 1.06 5.23
N THR A 310 -2.71 0.10 4.33
CA THR A 310 -2.77 -1.33 4.67
C THR A 310 -2.24 -2.19 3.54
N GLN A 311 -1.45 -3.21 3.90
CA GLN A 311 -0.90 -4.21 2.99
C GLN A 311 -0.44 -5.46 3.75
N ILE A 312 0.26 -6.37 3.08
CA ILE A 312 0.68 -7.66 3.64
C ILE A 312 1.60 -7.61 4.85
N LYS A 313 2.37 -6.53 4.99
CA LYS A 313 3.25 -6.21 6.14
C LYS A 313 2.53 -5.39 7.22
N GLY A 314 1.24 -5.67 7.43
CA GLY A 314 0.44 -5.09 8.52
C GLY A 314 -0.44 -3.92 8.11
N ASP A 315 -1.38 -3.61 9.00
CA ASP A 315 -2.17 -2.39 8.93
C ASP A 315 -1.41 -1.20 9.56
N GLY A 316 -1.41 -0.08 8.85
CA GLY A 316 -0.74 1.18 9.21
C GLY A 316 -1.73 2.33 9.40
N GLU A 317 -3.03 2.05 9.59
CA GLU A 317 -4.04 3.09 9.81
C GLU A 317 -3.93 3.66 11.22
N ALA A 318 -3.94 2.79 12.23
CA ALA A 318 -3.92 3.15 13.65
C ALA A 318 -3.04 2.20 14.48
N HIS A 319 -2.80 2.56 15.75
CA HIS A 319 -2.03 1.76 16.68
C HIS A 319 -2.56 1.91 18.12
N PRO A 320 -2.57 0.86 18.97
CA PRO A 320 -3.19 0.92 20.31
C PRO A 320 -2.56 1.95 21.23
N PHE A 321 -1.25 2.16 21.13
CA PHE A 321 -0.57 3.24 21.86
C PHE A 321 -1.08 4.64 21.49
N LEU A 322 -1.42 4.87 20.22
CA LEU A 322 -1.86 6.18 19.70
C LEU A 322 -3.37 6.38 19.86
N SER A 323 -4.14 5.30 19.91
CA SER A 323 -5.61 5.29 20.03
C SER A 323 -6.07 4.31 21.12
N PRO A 324 -5.74 4.56 22.41
CA PRO A 324 -5.95 3.59 23.49
C PRO A 324 -7.43 3.31 23.81
N ASP A 325 -8.34 4.19 23.39
CA ASP A 325 -9.79 4.07 23.60
C ASP A 325 -10.51 3.46 22.38
N ASP A 326 -9.79 3.09 21.32
CA ASP A 326 -10.34 2.47 20.11
C ASP A 326 -10.03 0.96 20.10
N GLU A 327 -11.07 0.15 20.27
CA GLU A 327 -10.99 -1.31 20.25
C GLU A 327 -10.53 -1.88 18.89
N PHE A 328 -10.61 -1.10 17.80
CA PHE A 328 -10.17 -1.49 16.47
C PHE A 328 -8.75 -1.00 16.13
N ALA A 329 -8.07 -0.30 17.05
CA ALA A 329 -6.72 0.20 16.80
C ALA A 329 -5.64 -0.89 16.84
N ASP A 330 -5.97 -2.12 17.27
CA ASP A 330 -5.10 -3.31 17.23
C ASP A 330 -5.56 -4.31 16.17
N TYR A 331 -5.61 -3.87 14.91
CA TYR A 331 -5.95 -4.75 13.79
C TYR A 331 -4.69 -5.04 12.98
N GLU A 332 -4.27 -6.30 12.94
CA GLU A 332 -3.15 -6.77 12.10
C GLU A 332 -1.87 -5.91 12.24
N THR A 333 -1.61 -5.45 13.47
CA THR A 333 -0.49 -4.56 13.81
C THR A 333 0.85 -5.21 13.49
N TRP A 334 1.71 -4.50 12.76
CA TRP A 334 3.08 -4.92 12.48
C TRP A 334 4.06 -3.83 12.90
N ASP A 335 4.42 -3.83 14.17
CA ASP A 335 5.30 -2.86 14.83
C ASP A 335 6.67 -3.48 15.21
N ILE A 336 7.09 -4.54 14.52
CA ILE A 336 8.25 -5.36 14.91
C ILE A 336 9.56 -5.01 14.20
N GLY A 337 9.71 -3.81 13.64
CA GLY A 337 10.99 -3.31 13.11
C GLY A 337 10.88 -2.57 11.78
N ASN A 338 11.96 -2.58 10.99
CA ASN A 338 12.01 -2.00 9.63
C ASN A 338 12.40 -3.07 8.59
N LEU A 339 12.83 -2.68 7.39
CA LEU A 339 13.14 -3.65 6.32
C LEU A 339 14.45 -4.41 6.52
N ASP A 340 15.41 -3.85 7.27
CA ASP A 340 16.72 -4.48 7.52
C ASP A 340 16.83 -5.13 8.91
N THR A 341 16.13 -4.57 9.89
CA THR A 341 16.34 -4.83 11.31
C THR A 341 15.04 -5.27 11.97
N VAL A 342 14.85 -6.58 12.03
CA VAL A 342 13.71 -7.21 12.68
C VAL A 342 14.16 -8.38 13.54
N PRO A 343 13.66 -8.54 14.78
CA PRO A 343 12.88 -7.59 15.55
C PRO A 343 13.70 -6.39 16.03
N THR A 344 13.11 -5.20 15.90
CA THR A 344 13.56 -3.98 16.60
C THR A 344 12.40 -3.49 17.46
N ILE A 345 12.67 -3.17 18.73
CA ILE A 345 11.65 -2.62 19.63
C ILE A 345 11.39 -1.17 19.20
N LYS A 346 10.16 -0.87 18.79
CA LYS A 346 9.72 0.50 18.48
C LYS A 346 9.65 1.33 19.76
N THR A 347 10.01 2.60 19.65
CA THR A 347 9.74 3.58 20.71
C THR A 347 8.44 4.32 20.40
N ASP A 348 7.82 4.89 21.43
CA ASP A 348 6.62 5.72 21.31
C ASP A 348 6.77 6.85 20.27
N ASP A 349 7.94 7.49 20.24
CA ASP A 349 8.26 8.54 19.27
C ASP A 349 8.35 8.01 17.83
N MET A 350 8.80 6.76 17.64
CA MET A 350 8.77 6.12 16.32
C MET A 350 7.32 5.92 15.90
N LEU A 351 6.50 5.28 16.73
CA LEU A 351 5.10 4.97 16.41
C LEU A 351 4.31 6.23 16.00
N ALA A 352 4.53 7.36 16.67
CA ALA A 352 3.88 8.63 16.32
C ALA A 352 4.15 9.13 14.89
N GLY A 353 5.26 8.72 14.27
CA GLY A 353 5.64 9.07 12.90
C GLY A 353 5.33 8.00 11.84
N GLU A 354 4.58 6.94 12.20
CA GLU A 354 4.39 5.74 11.35
C GLU A 354 2.95 5.50 10.89
N TYR A 355 1.94 5.96 11.64
CA TYR A 355 0.54 5.60 11.40
C TYR A 355 -0.29 6.73 10.78
N ALA A 356 -1.14 6.38 9.82
CA ALA A 356 -1.85 7.32 8.96
C ALA A 356 -2.82 8.23 9.74
N ARG A 357 -3.53 7.69 10.73
CA ARG A 357 -4.48 8.46 11.55
C ARG A 357 -3.77 9.52 12.40
N GLU A 358 -2.60 9.19 12.94
CA GLU A 358 -1.76 10.15 13.66
C GLU A 358 -1.16 11.20 12.71
N ALA A 359 -0.81 10.80 11.49
CA ALA A 359 -0.38 11.73 10.44
C ALA A 359 -1.49 12.74 10.10
N LEU A 360 -2.74 12.31 9.93
CA LEU A 360 -3.88 13.21 9.70
C LEU A 360 -4.03 14.26 10.83
N LYS A 361 -3.88 13.82 12.09
CA LYS A 361 -3.89 14.71 13.27
C LYS A 361 -2.72 15.69 13.24
N SER A 362 -1.50 15.19 13.04
CA SER A 362 -0.27 15.99 12.98
C SER A 362 -0.30 16.98 11.82
N GLY A 363 -0.93 16.61 10.70
CA GLY A 363 -1.12 17.45 9.53
C GLY A 363 -1.85 18.75 9.83
N LEU A 364 -2.87 18.73 10.70
CA LEU A 364 -3.58 19.93 11.15
C LEU A 364 -2.66 20.88 11.93
N ALA A 365 -1.78 20.34 12.77
CA ALA A 365 -0.81 21.13 13.52
C ALA A 365 0.28 21.74 12.61
N ILE A 366 0.67 21.02 11.55
CA ILE A 366 1.61 21.52 10.53
C ILE A 366 0.96 22.62 9.70
N GLU A 367 -0.29 22.42 9.26
CA GLU A 367 -1.05 23.40 8.48
C GLU A 367 -1.19 24.74 9.21
N ALA A 368 -1.50 24.71 10.51
CA ALA A 368 -1.57 25.92 11.34
C ALA A 368 -0.25 26.73 11.37
N LYS A 369 0.89 26.08 11.13
CA LYS A 369 2.23 26.72 11.16
C LYS A 369 2.74 27.10 9.78
N LEU A 370 2.56 26.23 8.79
CA LEU A 370 3.18 26.36 7.46
C LEU A 370 2.18 26.74 6.36
N GLY A 371 0.87 26.66 6.63
CA GLY A 371 -0.21 27.06 5.71
C GLY A 371 -0.70 25.96 4.77
N THR A 372 -0.12 24.76 4.84
CA THR A 372 -0.55 23.61 4.04
C THR A 372 -0.43 22.33 4.86
N ASN A 373 -1.43 21.47 4.77
CA ASN A 373 -1.43 20.16 5.40
C ASN A 373 -0.79 19.13 4.45
N PRO A 374 0.45 18.66 4.72
CA PRO A 374 1.11 17.66 3.88
C PRO A 374 0.48 16.27 3.99
N TYR A 375 -0.34 16.01 5.02
CA TYR A 375 -0.89 14.70 5.36
C TYR A 375 -2.40 14.63 5.12
N LYS A 376 -2.96 15.61 4.40
CA LYS A 376 -4.36 15.57 3.94
C LYS A 376 -4.49 14.67 2.71
N PHE A 377 -4.12 13.41 2.82
CA PHE A 377 -4.17 12.42 1.74
C PHE A 377 -5.49 11.65 1.71
N GLY A 378 -5.81 11.04 0.57
CA GLY A 378 -6.78 9.95 0.48
C GLY A 378 -6.15 8.64 0.91
N MET A 379 -6.94 7.69 1.40
CA MET A 379 -6.45 6.38 1.82
C MET A 379 -6.75 5.32 0.78
N ILE A 380 -5.78 4.43 0.56
CA ILE A 380 -5.93 3.19 -0.21
C ILE A 380 -5.31 2.01 0.54
N GLY A 381 -5.61 0.80 0.10
CA GLY A 381 -4.91 -0.42 0.48
C GLY A 381 -4.40 -1.11 -0.78
N SER A 382 -3.36 -1.91 -0.65
CA SER A 382 -2.73 -2.58 -1.79
C SER A 382 -2.06 -3.85 -1.33
N THR A 383 -1.68 -4.76 -2.23
CA THR A 383 -1.12 -6.04 -1.79
C THR A 383 0.34 -5.95 -1.40
N ASP A 384 1.13 -5.16 -2.13
CA ASP A 384 2.58 -5.25 -2.14
C ASP A 384 3.02 -6.72 -2.29
N SER A 385 2.43 -7.47 -3.23
CA SER A 385 2.81 -8.88 -3.42
C SER A 385 4.05 -8.98 -4.30
N HIS A 386 5.05 -9.76 -3.87
CA HIS A 386 6.25 -10.14 -4.62
C HIS A 386 6.10 -11.49 -5.36
N THR A 387 4.88 -11.84 -5.75
CA THR A 387 4.55 -13.10 -6.43
C THR A 387 4.13 -12.89 -7.88
N GLY A 388 3.84 -11.64 -8.29
CA GLY A 388 3.12 -11.31 -9.51
C GLY A 388 1.61 -11.53 -9.43
N LEU A 389 1.07 -11.83 -8.24
CA LEU A 389 -0.34 -12.14 -8.02
C LEU A 389 -0.96 -11.17 -7.01
N ALA A 390 -1.91 -10.33 -7.44
CA ALA A 390 -2.66 -9.40 -6.58
C ALA A 390 -3.73 -10.13 -5.73
N THR A 391 -3.29 -10.97 -4.79
CA THR A 391 -4.15 -11.85 -3.99
C THR A 391 -4.44 -11.29 -2.59
N ALA A 392 -5.30 -10.27 -2.51
CA ALA A 392 -5.75 -9.69 -1.23
C ALA A 392 -6.86 -10.50 -0.51
N GLY A 393 -7.33 -11.61 -1.08
CA GLY A 393 -8.38 -12.43 -0.48
C GLY A 393 -7.81 -13.58 0.34
N GLU A 394 -8.27 -13.73 1.59
CA GLU A 394 -7.85 -14.82 2.50
C GLU A 394 -8.00 -16.23 1.91
N ASP A 395 -9.09 -16.47 1.17
CA ASP A 395 -9.39 -17.75 0.52
C ASP A 395 -8.53 -18.04 -0.72
N ASN A 396 -7.77 -17.05 -1.19
CA ASN A 396 -6.91 -17.14 -2.36
C ASN A 396 -5.53 -16.50 -2.12
N PHE A 397 -5.03 -16.52 -0.88
CA PHE A 397 -3.84 -15.77 -0.46
C PHE A 397 -2.52 -16.48 -0.81
N PHE A 398 -1.71 -15.91 -1.72
CA PHE A 398 -0.43 -16.50 -2.15
C PHE A 398 0.79 -16.08 -1.31
N GLY A 399 0.61 -15.19 -0.33
CA GLY A 399 1.69 -14.71 0.54
C GLY A 399 2.57 -13.64 -0.11
N LYS A 400 3.54 -13.11 0.65
CA LYS A 400 4.36 -11.98 0.20
C LYS A 400 5.28 -12.34 -0.94
N HIS A 401 5.93 -13.49 -0.90
CA HIS A 401 6.85 -13.92 -1.95
C HIS A 401 6.70 -15.41 -2.21
N THR A 402 7.30 -15.88 -3.29
CA THR A 402 7.28 -17.29 -3.76
C THR A 402 7.61 -18.34 -2.70
N GLY A 403 8.44 -18.01 -1.71
CA GLY A 403 8.75 -18.89 -0.58
C GLY A 403 7.53 -19.20 0.31
N ALA A 404 6.53 -18.32 0.30
CA ALA A 404 5.27 -18.40 1.03
C ALA A 404 4.06 -18.84 0.17
N GLU A 405 4.27 -19.14 -1.11
CA GLU A 405 3.21 -19.70 -1.97
C GLU A 405 2.61 -20.99 -1.38
N PRO A 406 1.35 -21.34 -1.73
CA PRO A 406 0.62 -22.45 -1.13
C PRO A 406 1.40 -23.78 -1.16
N LYS A 407 1.72 -24.31 0.03
CA LYS A 407 2.30 -25.64 0.24
C LYS A 407 2.01 -26.12 1.66
N PRO A 408 2.11 -27.43 1.95
CA PRO A 408 2.02 -27.94 3.32
C PRO A 408 2.95 -27.17 4.26
N GLU A 409 2.48 -26.90 5.48
CA GLU A 409 3.26 -26.26 6.55
C GLU A 409 3.72 -24.81 6.27
N ARG A 410 3.28 -24.15 5.19
CA ARG A 410 3.74 -22.79 4.84
C ARG A 410 3.62 -21.77 5.98
N MET A 411 2.57 -21.86 6.79
CA MET A 411 2.31 -20.96 7.92
C MET A 411 3.38 -21.09 9.02
N MET A 412 4.02 -22.26 9.12
CA MET A 412 5.10 -22.53 10.08
C MET A 412 6.47 -22.08 9.56
N HIS A 413 6.58 -21.72 8.28
CA HIS A 413 7.80 -21.15 7.74
C HIS A 413 7.94 -19.71 8.22
N PRO A 414 9.11 -19.30 8.74
CA PRO A 414 9.36 -17.89 9.06
C PRO A 414 9.19 -17.00 7.83
N PHE A 415 8.56 -15.84 8.01
CA PHE A 415 8.62 -14.74 7.05
C PHE A 415 10.04 -14.16 7.01
N LEU A 416 10.65 -14.00 8.18
CA LEU A 416 12.02 -13.53 8.34
C LEU A 416 12.61 -14.14 9.61
N LYS A 417 13.85 -14.60 9.53
CA LYS A 417 14.60 -15.15 10.66
C LYS A 417 16.05 -14.72 10.59
N ASN A 418 16.54 -14.07 11.63
CA ASN A 418 17.94 -13.70 11.79
C ASN A 418 18.39 -13.90 13.25
N GLU A 419 19.58 -13.43 13.59
CA GLU A 419 20.13 -13.55 14.95
C GLU A 419 19.31 -12.79 16.02
N LYS A 420 18.55 -11.77 15.62
CA LYS A 420 17.75 -10.94 16.52
C LYS A 420 16.38 -11.54 16.82
N GLY A 421 15.85 -12.40 15.96
CA GLY A 421 14.55 -13.04 16.19
C GLY A 421 13.90 -13.62 14.94
N THR A 422 12.60 -13.87 15.03
CA THR A 422 11.82 -14.54 13.99
C THR A 422 10.45 -13.89 13.87
N ILE A 423 10.10 -13.47 12.65
CA ILE A 423 8.72 -13.20 12.26
C ILE A 423 8.17 -14.46 11.60
N MET A 424 7.02 -14.92 12.06
CA MET A 424 6.38 -16.10 11.50
C MET A 424 5.54 -15.76 10.28
N GLY A 425 5.49 -16.68 9.30
CA GLY A 425 4.72 -16.48 8.08
C GLY A 425 3.21 -16.28 8.31
N TRP A 426 2.64 -16.86 9.37
CA TRP A 426 1.23 -16.65 9.71
C TRP A 426 0.90 -15.20 10.14
N GLY A 427 1.89 -14.35 10.40
CA GLY A 427 1.66 -12.93 10.72
C GLY A 427 1.46 -12.04 9.49
N MET A 428 1.63 -12.57 8.27
CA MET A 428 1.31 -11.83 7.04
C MET A 428 -0.19 -11.64 6.90
N VAL A 429 -0.60 -10.46 6.43
CA VAL A 429 -2.01 -10.10 6.26
C VAL A 429 -2.44 -10.32 4.82
N ALA A 430 -3.59 -10.93 4.54
CA ALA A 430 -4.18 -10.89 3.21
C ALA A 430 -4.84 -9.51 2.97
N SER A 431 -4.03 -8.47 2.87
CA SER A 431 -4.45 -7.08 2.65
C SER A 431 -3.61 -6.48 1.52
N GLY A 432 -4.11 -5.54 0.72
CA GLY A 432 -5.43 -4.90 0.67
C GLY A 432 -5.79 -4.52 -0.76
N LEU A 433 -6.89 -3.78 -0.94
CA LEU A 433 -7.32 -3.26 -2.24
C LEU A 433 -7.74 -1.79 -2.17
N ALA A 434 -7.57 -1.10 -3.29
CA ALA A 434 -7.94 0.28 -3.48
C ALA A 434 -9.28 0.37 -4.21
N ALA A 435 -10.19 1.16 -3.66
CA ALA A 435 -11.43 1.55 -4.31
C ALA A 435 -11.30 2.99 -4.81
N VAL A 436 -11.63 3.23 -6.08
CA VAL A 436 -11.57 4.56 -6.71
C VAL A 436 -12.92 4.90 -7.32
N TYR A 437 -13.51 6.02 -6.90
CA TYR A 437 -14.73 6.55 -7.48
C TYR A 437 -14.41 7.36 -8.74
N ALA A 438 -14.30 6.67 -9.86
CA ALA A 438 -14.02 7.25 -11.18
C ALA A 438 -15.26 7.20 -12.09
N LYS A 439 -15.41 8.16 -13.00
CA LYS A 439 -16.52 8.20 -13.97
C LYS A 439 -16.45 7.05 -14.98
N ASP A 440 -15.24 6.74 -15.44
CA ASP A 440 -14.96 5.71 -16.44
C ASP A 440 -13.80 4.83 -16.00
N ASN A 441 -13.76 3.57 -16.45
CA ASN A 441 -12.60 2.70 -16.28
C ASN A 441 -11.52 3.03 -17.32
N THR A 442 -10.80 4.12 -17.11
CA THR A 442 -9.67 4.56 -17.97
C THR A 442 -8.54 5.09 -17.09
N ARG A 443 -7.28 5.01 -17.55
CA ARG A 443 -6.11 5.59 -16.84
C ARG A 443 -6.38 7.01 -16.38
N LYS A 444 -6.80 7.87 -17.33
CA LYS A 444 -7.14 9.26 -17.07
C LYS A 444 -8.20 9.42 -15.98
N SER A 445 -9.35 8.75 -16.10
CA SER A 445 -10.46 8.96 -15.15
C SER A 445 -10.15 8.41 -13.76
N ILE A 446 -9.44 7.28 -13.67
CA ILE A 446 -9.04 6.69 -12.39
C ILE A 446 -7.95 7.54 -11.73
N PHE A 447 -6.92 7.94 -12.47
CA PHE A 447 -5.87 8.83 -11.98
C PHE A 447 -6.42 10.18 -11.52
N ASP A 448 -7.27 10.82 -12.34
CA ASP A 448 -7.89 12.11 -11.98
C ASP A 448 -8.69 11.97 -10.65
N ALA A 449 -9.31 10.81 -10.39
CA ALA A 449 -10.02 10.53 -9.14
C ALA A 449 -9.06 10.26 -7.95
N MET A 450 -7.94 9.58 -8.19
CA MET A 450 -6.86 9.40 -7.22
C MET A 450 -6.30 10.76 -6.75
N GLU A 451 -6.01 11.68 -7.68
CA GLU A 451 -5.56 13.05 -7.34
C GLU A 451 -6.58 13.81 -6.49
N ARG A 452 -7.88 13.67 -6.82
CA ARG A 452 -8.98 14.26 -6.05
C ARG A 452 -9.25 13.56 -4.71
N LYS A 453 -8.56 12.45 -4.42
CA LYS A 453 -8.71 11.66 -3.18
C LYS A 453 -10.10 11.02 -3.06
N GLU A 454 -10.72 10.71 -4.19
CA GLU A 454 -12.02 10.04 -4.29
C GLU A 454 -11.83 8.52 -4.12
N THR A 455 -11.19 8.12 -3.02
CA THR A 455 -10.73 6.76 -2.77
C THR A 455 -11.08 6.28 -1.36
N TYR A 456 -11.05 4.96 -1.16
CA TYR A 456 -10.94 4.36 0.17
C TYR A 456 -10.16 3.05 0.12
N ALA A 457 -9.63 2.66 1.28
CA ALA A 457 -8.89 1.43 1.50
C ALA A 457 -9.81 0.30 1.95
N THR A 458 -9.45 -0.93 1.62
CA THR A 458 -10.03 -2.13 2.24
C THR A 458 -8.94 -3.13 2.59
N THR A 459 -9.14 -3.88 3.66
CA THR A 459 -8.23 -4.92 4.14
C THR A 459 -8.44 -6.27 3.42
N GLY A 460 -8.91 -6.23 2.16
CA GLY A 460 -9.06 -7.40 1.28
C GLY A 460 -10.46 -7.60 0.71
N SER A 461 -11.52 -7.20 1.42
CA SER A 461 -12.91 -7.33 0.95
C SER A 461 -13.36 -6.14 0.09
N ARG A 462 -13.94 -6.42 -1.08
CA ARG A 462 -14.51 -5.39 -1.98
C ARG A 462 -15.88 -4.89 -1.51
N MET A 463 -15.91 -4.13 -0.43
CA MET A 463 -17.14 -3.58 0.15
C MET A 463 -17.65 -2.39 -0.65
N MET A 464 -18.91 -2.37 -1.08
CA MET A 464 -19.56 -1.15 -1.58
C MET A 464 -20.11 -0.36 -0.38
N VAL A 465 -19.71 0.92 -0.25
CA VAL A 465 -20.03 1.79 0.89
C VAL A 465 -21.05 2.86 0.51
#